data_AF-A0A1H2MX10-F1
#
_entry.id   AF-A0A1H2MX10-F1
#
_cell.length_a   1.000
_cell.length_b   1.000
_cell.length_c   1.000
_cell.angle_alpha   90.00
_cell.angle_beta   90.00
_cell.angle_gamma   90.00
#
_symmetry.space_group_name_H-M   'P 1'
#
loop_
_entity.id
_entity.type
_entity.pdbx_description
1 polymer ?
#
loop_
_entity_poly.entity_id
_entity_poly.type
_entity_poly.pdbx_seq_one_letter_code
_entity_poly.pdbx_strand_id
1 'polypeptide(L)'
;MARQDSHAKIAEHVQRLGEKHPPIPLDSVDRTIHDAEAVKARFGHTIDYLARVELEVDRNVLELLVLLPDVDDTNKTFYSDVWQPQEIQHGLILDRLQQDLGREPASPHMDVSFKIKILGALANLKPIQEVAKLMYFLTGASTERQAVLAYNQISAGLKEMGETAIAETIVNPIKQQEPGHFAFYNMSASAMVNDGVLKPWQLFLARVLRERSYGLVGTNGRADHKAAMGRVAEDLGIDTDLEGYAREIGRVEQRLLWAHRQGMPFPPYILRALRESVDLYRERGFGPATA
;
A
#
# COMPACT_ATOMS: atom_id res chain seq x y z
N MET A 1 -27.92 -12.33 12.89
CA MET A 1 -27.17 -13.58 12.66
C MET A 1 -25.98 -13.44 11.71
N ALA A 2 -25.89 -12.42 10.82
CA ALA A 2 -24.77 -12.25 9.89
C ALA A 2 -23.45 -11.72 10.50
N ARG A 3 -23.50 -10.81 11.50
CA ARG A 3 -22.30 -10.16 12.08
C ARG A 3 -21.25 -11.10 12.69
N GLN A 4 -21.66 -12.22 13.28
CA GLN A 4 -20.74 -13.13 13.96
C GLN A 4 -19.84 -13.91 12.97
N ASP A 5 -20.27 -14.08 11.73
CA ASP A 5 -19.56 -14.85 10.71
C ASP A 5 -18.43 -14.03 10.05
N SER A 6 -18.65 -12.74 9.77
CA SER A 6 -17.63 -11.87 9.17
C SER A 6 -16.40 -11.68 10.08
N HIS A 7 -16.63 -11.37 11.36
CA HIS A 7 -15.53 -11.15 12.31
C HIS A 7 -14.68 -12.41 12.53
N ALA A 8 -15.32 -13.58 12.68
CA ALA A 8 -14.61 -14.85 12.84
C ALA A 8 -13.77 -15.19 11.60
N LYS A 9 -14.29 -14.97 10.40
CA LYS A 9 -13.56 -15.18 9.14
C LYS A 9 -12.35 -14.26 8.99
N ILE A 10 -12.47 -12.99 9.41
CA ILE A 10 -11.34 -12.05 9.39
C ILE A 10 -10.27 -12.51 10.38
N ALA A 11 -10.66 -12.89 11.60
CA ALA A 11 -9.71 -13.39 12.61
C ALA A 11 -8.99 -14.66 12.14
N GLU A 12 -9.71 -15.62 11.58
CA GLU A 12 -9.14 -16.84 11.00
C GLU A 12 -8.17 -16.52 9.85
N HIS A 13 -8.52 -15.54 9.00
CA HIS A 13 -7.64 -15.09 7.94
C HIS A 13 -6.34 -14.49 8.47
N VAL A 14 -6.40 -13.61 9.48
CA VAL A 14 -5.22 -13.00 10.11
C VAL A 14 -4.31 -14.07 10.71
N GLN A 15 -4.88 -15.01 11.48
CA GLN A 15 -4.12 -16.11 12.07
C GLN A 15 -3.43 -16.94 10.99
N ARG A 16 -4.18 -17.38 9.98
CA ARG A 16 -3.64 -18.21 8.89
C ARG A 16 -2.57 -17.48 8.08
N LEU A 17 -2.71 -16.16 7.89
CA LEU A 17 -1.73 -15.34 7.20
C LEU A 17 -0.40 -15.34 7.97
N GLY A 18 -0.44 -15.08 9.28
CA GLY A 18 0.76 -15.09 10.12
C GLY A 18 1.44 -16.46 10.19
N GLU A 19 0.65 -17.54 10.27
CA GLU A 19 1.19 -18.91 10.33
C GLU A 19 1.81 -19.36 9.00
N LYS A 20 1.18 -19.04 7.86
CA LYS A 20 1.64 -19.52 6.55
C LYS A 20 2.76 -18.67 5.94
N HIS A 21 2.79 -17.39 6.27
CA HIS A 21 3.69 -16.43 5.65
C HIS A 21 4.41 -15.62 6.72
N PRO A 22 5.28 -16.22 7.56
CA PRO A 22 6.02 -15.46 8.56
C PRO A 22 6.92 -14.38 7.90
N PRO A 23 7.39 -13.39 8.66
CA PRO A 23 8.38 -12.41 8.17
C PRO A 23 9.57 -13.11 7.51
N ILE A 24 9.97 -12.62 6.34
CA ILE A 24 11.05 -13.22 5.55
C ILE A 24 12.39 -12.91 6.24
N PRO A 25 13.16 -13.92 6.68
CA PRO A 25 14.45 -13.67 7.30
C PRO A 25 15.45 -13.10 6.29
N LEU A 26 16.20 -12.06 6.67
CA LEU A 26 17.21 -11.44 5.79
C LEU A 26 18.31 -12.41 5.34
N ASP A 27 18.62 -13.45 6.12
CA ASP A 27 19.60 -14.49 5.78
C ASP A 27 19.05 -15.56 4.82
N SER A 28 17.73 -15.58 4.59
CA SER A 28 17.08 -16.51 3.66
C SER A 28 17.09 -16.06 2.20
N VAL A 29 17.46 -14.80 1.93
CA VAL A 29 17.43 -14.24 0.58
C VAL A 29 18.78 -14.32 -0.14
N ASP A 30 18.77 -14.70 -1.42
CA ASP A 30 19.93 -14.67 -2.31
C ASP A 30 19.97 -13.33 -3.04
N ARG A 31 20.97 -12.52 -2.69
CA ARG A 31 21.19 -11.17 -3.25
C ARG A 31 22.19 -11.17 -4.42
N THR A 32 22.44 -12.32 -5.04
CA THR A 32 23.27 -12.42 -6.24
C THR A 32 22.65 -11.62 -7.38
N ILE A 33 23.43 -10.70 -7.95
CA ILE A 33 23.04 -9.86 -9.09
C ILE A 33 24.01 -10.13 -10.23
N HIS A 34 23.50 -10.46 -11.42
CA HIS A 34 24.32 -10.76 -12.60
C HIS A 34 24.80 -9.49 -13.30
N ASP A 35 23.93 -8.50 -13.48
CA ASP A 35 24.21 -7.22 -14.12
C ASP A 35 23.62 -6.06 -13.28
N ALA A 36 24.40 -5.64 -12.28
CA ALA A 36 23.97 -4.59 -11.36
C ALA A 36 23.69 -3.26 -12.06
N GLU A 37 24.42 -2.92 -13.12
CA GLU A 37 24.20 -1.66 -13.85
C GLU A 37 22.90 -1.71 -14.65
N ALA A 38 22.59 -2.84 -15.31
CA ALA A 38 21.32 -3.00 -16.01
C ALA A 38 20.13 -2.98 -15.03
N VAL A 39 20.23 -3.66 -13.88
CA VAL A 39 19.18 -3.65 -12.85
C VAL A 39 19.00 -2.25 -12.29
N LYS A 40 20.09 -1.55 -11.97
CA LYS A 40 20.06 -0.17 -11.48
C LYS A 40 19.43 0.79 -12.49
N ALA A 41 19.75 0.62 -13.78
CA ALA A 41 19.20 1.45 -14.84
C ALA A 41 17.68 1.26 -15.01
N ARG A 42 17.19 0.01 -14.98
CA ARG A 42 15.77 -0.31 -15.19
C ARG A 42 14.91 -0.15 -13.94
N PHE A 43 15.39 -0.63 -12.79
CA PHE A 43 14.59 -0.75 -11.57
C PHE A 43 15.16 -0.02 -10.36
N GLY A 44 16.37 0.56 -10.44
CA GLY A 44 17.03 1.14 -9.26
C GLY A 44 16.17 2.16 -8.51
N HIS A 45 15.47 3.04 -9.23
CA HIS A 45 14.57 4.00 -8.59
C HIS A 45 13.28 3.38 -8.05
N THR A 46 12.74 2.38 -8.75
CA THR A 46 11.58 1.65 -8.24
C THR A 46 11.94 0.92 -6.94
N ILE A 47 13.12 0.30 -6.86
CA ILE A 47 13.62 -0.35 -5.65
C ILE A 47 13.80 0.70 -4.54
N ASP A 48 14.39 1.87 -4.80
CA ASP A 48 14.49 2.95 -3.82
C ASP A 48 13.12 3.36 -3.27
N TYR A 49 12.16 3.52 -4.17
CA TYR A 49 10.82 3.95 -3.81
C TYR A 49 10.14 2.91 -2.92
N LEU A 50 10.22 1.63 -3.28
CA LEU A 50 9.63 0.54 -2.51
C LEU A 50 10.33 0.39 -1.16
N ALA A 51 11.67 0.34 -1.11
CA ALA A 51 12.42 0.23 0.14
C ALA A 51 12.02 1.33 1.14
N ARG A 52 11.92 2.58 0.69
CA ARG A 52 11.43 3.68 1.52
C ARG A 52 9.99 3.44 1.99
N VAL A 53 9.09 3.07 1.08
CA VAL A 53 7.66 2.89 1.40
C VAL A 53 7.45 1.77 2.41
N GLU A 54 8.11 0.63 2.24
CA GLU A 54 7.97 -0.49 3.19
C GLU A 54 8.55 -0.13 4.56
N LEU A 55 9.68 0.60 4.60
CA LEU A 55 10.24 1.09 5.88
C LEU A 55 9.39 2.19 6.54
N GLU A 56 8.50 2.85 5.81
CA GLU A 56 7.52 3.78 6.39
C GLU A 56 6.38 3.06 7.12
N VAL A 57 6.32 1.72 7.10
CA VAL A 57 5.33 0.95 7.86
C VAL A 57 5.32 1.30 9.35
N ASP A 58 6.47 1.57 9.96
CA ASP A 58 6.54 1.98 11.36
C ASP A 58 5.80 3.31 11.60
N ARG A 59 5.92 4.27 10.67
CA ARG A 59 5.07 5.48 10.70
C ARG A 59 3.60 5.09 10.56
N ASN A 60 3.27 4.21 9.62
CA ASN A 60 1.88 3.80 9.42
C ASN A 60 1.30 3.19 10.70
N VAL A 61 2.05 2.35 11.44
CA VAL A 61 1.64 1.83 12.75
C VAL A 61 1.40 2.96 13.75
N LEU A 62 2.26 3.98 13.81
CA LEU A 62 2.01 5.16 14.64
C LEU A 62 0.71 5.89 14.25
N GLU A 63 0.43 6.02 12.95
CA GLU A 63 -0.85 6.57 12.47
C GLU A 63 -2.04 5.71 12.92
N LEU A 64 -1.91 4.38 12.91
CA LEU A 64 -2.96 3.47 13.40
C LEU A 64 -3.21 3.62 14.88
N LEU A 65 -2.16 3.71 15.70
CA LEU A 65 -2.31 3.94 17.15
C LEU A 65 -3.02 5.26 17.45
N VAL A 66 -2.90 6.25 16.56
CA VAL A 66 -3.59 7.55 16.67
C VAL A 66 -5.04 7.47 16.15
N LEU A 67 -5.25 6.82 15.00
CA LEU A 67 -6.54 6.75 14.31
C LEU A 67 -7.49 5.72 14.92
N LEU A 68 -6.95 4.73 15.64
CA LEU A 68 -7.68 3.57 16.14
C LEU A 68 -7.64 3.48 17.68
N PRO A 69 -8.12 4.50 18.44
CA PRO A 69 -8.09 4.50 19.91
C PRO A 69 -8.87 3.34 20.56
N ASP A 70 -9.86 2.80 19.86
CA ASP A 70 -10.65 1.63 20.27
C ASP A 70 -10.55 0.56 19.17
N VAL A 71 -9.44 -0.19 19.17
CA VAL A 71 -9.14 -1.25 18.20
C VAL A 71 -9.41 -2.61 18.83
N ASP A 72 -10.07 -3.51 18.09
CA ASP A 72 -10.29 -4.88 18.54
C ASP A 72 -9.03 -5.74 18.39
N ASP A 73 -9.03 -6.88 19.07
CA ASP A 73 -7.89 -7.80 19.10
C ASP A 73 -7.49 -8.28 17.70
N THR A 74 -8.45 -8.52 16.81
CA THR A 74 -8.16 -8.98 15.44
C THR A 74 -7.38 -7.95 14.64
N ASN A 75 -7.82 -6.68 14.68
CA ASN A 75 -7.10 -5.59 14.03
C ASN A 75 -5.73 -5.39 14.66
N LYS A 76 -5.64 -5.45 15.99
CA LYS A 76 -4.37 -5.34 16.71
C LYS A 76 -3.38 -6.42 16.32
N THR A 77 -3.80 -7.69 16.36
CA THR A 77 -2.99 -8.83 15.93
C THR A 77 -2.54 -8.67 14.48
N PHE A 78 -3.43 -8.20 13.59
CA PHE A 78 -3.04 -7.96 12.21
C PHE A 78 -1.90 -6.94 12.10
N TYR A 79 -2.06 -5.71 12.60
CA TYR A 79 -1.05 -4.68 12.35
C TYR A 79 0.23 -4.88 13.19
N SER A 80 0.12 -5.43 14.41
CA SER A 80 1.24 -5.58 15.35
C SER A 80 2.02 -6.87 15.14
N ASP A 81 1.31 -7.99 14.94
CA ASP A 81 1.91 -9.32 15.06
C ASP A 81 2.11 -10.00 13.71
N VAL A 82 1.44 -9.51 12.65
CA VAL A 82 1.50 -10.09 11.30
C VAL A 82 2.08 -9.08 10.32
N TRP A 83 1.37 -8.00 10.04
CA TRP A 83 1.70 -7.04 8.99
C TRP A 83 2.98 -6.27 9.27
N GLN A 84 3.10 -5.52 10.37
CA GLN A 84 4.32 -4.74 10.64
C GLN A 84 5.60 -5.57 10.61
N PRO A 85 5.70 -6.76 11.27
CA PRO A 85 6.90 -7.57 11.19
C PRO A 85 7.24 -8.03 9.77
N GLN A 86 6.23 -8.32 8.95
CA GLN A 86 6.41 -8.69 7.53
C GLN A 86 6.94 -7.51 6.72
N GLU A 87 6.24 -6.38 6.75
CA GLU A 87 6.60 -5.16 5.99
C GLU A 87 7.99 -4.63 6.36
N ILE A 88 8.36 -4.67 7.65
CA ILE A 88 9.71 -4.27 8.07
C ILE A 88 10.77 -5.17 7.42
N GLN A 89 10.54 -6.48 7.35
CA GLN A 89 11.48 -7.35 6.63
C GLN A 89 11.51 -7.04 5.13
N HIS A 90 10.38 -6.74 4.50
CA HIS A 90 10.34 -6.33 3.10
C HIS A 90 11.20 -5.10 2.87
N GLY A 91 11.01 -4.06 3.68
CA GLY A 91 11.78 -2.83 3.62
C GLY A 91 13.27 -3.03 3.86
N LEU A 92 13.64 -3.82 4.87
CA LEU A 92 15.06 -4.13 5.15
C LEU A 92 15.71 -4.91 4.01
N ILE A 93 15.01 -5.89 3.42
CA ILE A 93 15.52 -6.69 2.30
C ILE A 93 15.71 -5.80 1.06
N LEU A 94 14.72 -4.95 0.75
CA LEU A 94 14.79 -4.04 -0.40
C LEU A 94 15.86 -2.96 -0.21
N ASP A 95 16.02 -2.41 0.99
CA ASP A 95 17.07 -1.45 1.32
C ASP A 95 18.47 -2.08 1.19
N ARG A 96 18.62 -3.36 1.56
CA ARG A 96 19.86 -4.11 1.34
C ARG A 96 20.14 -4.36 -0.13
N LEU A 97 19.12 -4.76 -0.91
CA LEU A 97 19.24 -4.91 -2.37
C LEU A 97 19.62 -3.58 -3.05
N GLN A 98 19.01 -2.48 -2.62
CA GLN A 98 19.33 -1.12 -3.07
C GLN A 98 20.80 -0.77 -2.83
N GLN A 99 21.32 -1.07 -1.64
CA GLN A 99 22.74 -0.87 -1.31
C GLN A 99 23.67 -1.77 -2.14
N ASP A 100 23.29 -3.01 -2.41
CA ASP A 100 24.07 -3.92 -3.27
C ASP A 100 24.16 -3.39 -4.72
N LEU A 101 23.18 -2.60 -5.17
CA LEU A 101 23.19 -1.86 -6.46
C LEU A 101 24.00 -0.54 -6.40
N GLY A 102 24.71 -0.28 -5.30
CA GLY A 102 25.50 0.93 -5.08
C GLY A 102 24.64 2.19 -5.04
N ARG A 103 23.47 2.10 -4.42
CA ARG A 103 22.58 3.24 -4.14
C ARG A 103 22.63 3.57 -2.65
N GLU A 104 22.28 4.81 -2.30
CA GLU A 104 22.24 5.25 -0.90
C GLU A 104 21.18 4.47 -0.13
N PRO A 105 21.33 4.26 1.19
CA PRO A 105 20.27 3.66 2.01
C PRO A 105 18.95 4.45 1.96
N ALA A 106 17.83 3.76 2.11
CA ALA A 106 16.52 4.38 2.15
C ALA A 106 16.36 5.33 3.35
N SER A 107 15.71 6.47 3.11
CA SER A 107 15.40 7.47 4.15
C SER A 107 13.88 7.55 4.34
N PRO A 108 13.30 6.73 5.23
CA PRO A 108 11.85 6.70 5.44
C PRO A 108 11.35 7.98 6.13
N HIS A 109 10.17 8.44 5.73
CA HIS A 109 9.51 9.58 6.36
C HIS A 109 8.68 9.14 7.58
N MET A 110 9.07 9.59 8.77
CA MET A 110 8.52 9.11 10.05
C MET A 110 7.50 10.04 10.73
N ASP A 111 7.19 11.20 10.14
CA ASP A 111 6.31 12.17 10.82
C ASP A 111 4.83 11.82 10.65
N VAL A 112 4.12 11.71 11.77
CA VAL A 112 2.65 11.66 11.78
C VAL A 112 2.09 13.06 11.57
N SER A 113 1.35 13.24 10.46
CA SER A 113 0.83 14.55 10.08
C SER A 113 -0.17 15.13 11.09
N PHE A 114 -0.22 16.45 11.19
CA PHE A 114 -1.17 17.14 12.08
C PHE A 114 -2.64 16.82 11.76
N LYS A 115 -2.96 16.57 10.47
CA LYS A 115 -4.32 16.18 10.04
C LYS A 115 -4.71 14.83 10.62
N ILE A 116 -3.79 13.87 10.64
CA ILE A 116 -4.01 12.55 11.25
C ILE A 116 -4.18 12.67 12.77
N LYS A 117 -3.38 13.52 13.44
CA LYS A 117 -3.53 13.79 14.88
C LYS A 117 -4.90 14.37 15.23
N ILE A 118 -5.40 15.34 14.44
CA ILE A 118 -6.76 15.88 14.62
C ILE A 118 -7.80 14.78 14.40
N LEU A 119 -7.68 14.00 13.33
CA LEU A 119 -8.63 12.92 13.05
C LEU A 119 -8.65 11.92 14.20
N GLY A 120 -7.49 11.50 14.71
CA GLY A 120 -7.37 10.60 15.86
C GLY A 120 -8.00 11.16 17.13
N ALA A 121 -7.79 12.45 17.43
CA ALA A 121 -8.46 13.09 18.56
C ALA A 121 -9.99 13.02 18.44
N LEU A 122 -10.53 13.31 17.25
CA LEU A 122 -11.96 13.21 16.95
C LEU A 122 -12.46 11.75 16.93
N ALA A 123 -11.60 10.80 16.60
CA ALA A 123 -11.92 9.38 16.49
C ALA A 123 -12.26 8.73 17.85
N ASN A 124 -12.01 9.41 18.97
CA ASN A 124 -12.58 9.01 20.27
C ASN A 124 -14.12 9.03 20.30
N LEU A 125 -14.76 9.74 19.35
CA LEU A 125 -16.19 9.66 19.13
C LEU A 125 -16.51 8.49 18.19
N LYS A 126 -17.23 7.48 18.69
CA LYS A 126 -17.56 6.25 17.95
C LYS A 126 -18.03 6.47 16.49
N PRO A 127 -18.94 7.41 16.16
CA PRO A 127 -19.34 7.60 14.77
C PRO A 127 -18.20 8.11 13.86
N ILE A 128 -17.26 8.87 14.41
CA ILE A 128 -16.07 9.33 13.69
C ILE A 128 -15.05 8.19 13.60
N GLN A 129 -14.90 7.40 14.65
CA GLN A 129 -14.06 6.19 14.68
C GLN A 129 -14.40 5.24 13.53
N GLU A 130 -15.68 4.97 13.31
CA GLU A 130 -16.12 4.07 12.25
C GLU A 130 -15.79 4.63 10.85
N VAL A 131 -15.87 5.95 10.65
CA VAL A 131 -15.44 6.59 9.40
C VAL A 131 -13.92 6.49 9.23
N ALA A 132 -13.15 6.76 10.30
CA ALA A 132 -11.69 6.65 10.28
C ALA A 132 -11.22 5.22 9.98
N LYS A 133 -11.84 4.21 10.63
CA LYS A 133 -11.62 2.78 10.36
C LYS A 133 -11.88 2.42 8.91
N LEU A 134 -13.00 2.86 8.34
CA LEU A 134 -13.30 2.60 6.93
C LEU A 134 -12.25 3.26 6.02
N MET A 135 -11.87 4.51 6.28
CA MET A 135 -10.84 5.21 5.51
C MET A 135 -9.48 4.49 5.56
N TYR A 136 -9.11 3.98 6.73
CA TYR A 136 -7.93 3.13 6.91
C TYR A 136 -8.03 1.87 6.05
N PHE A 137 -9.11 1.10 6.15
CA PHE A 137 -9.24 -0.14 5.39
C PHE A 137 -9.27 0.06 3.87
N LEU A 138 -9.90 1.13 3.39
CA LEU A 138 -9.89 1.47 1.96
C LEU A 138 -8.49 1.90 1.49
N THR A 139 -7.76 2.64 2.32
CA THR A 139 -6.38 3.04 2.01
C THR A 139 -5.47 1.82 1.95
N GLY A 140 -5.52 0.94 2.96
CA GLY A 140 -4.78 -0.32 2.96
C GLY A 140 -5.09 -1.19 1.74
N ALA A 141 -6.38 -1.45 1.46
CA ALA A 141 -6.77 -2.24 0.28
C ALA A 141 -6.25 -1.64 -1.04
N SER A 142 -6.24 -0.31 -1.17
CA SER A 142 -5.70 0.37 -2.34
C SER A 142 -4.17 0.26 -2.41
N THR A 143 -3.48 0.38 -1.28
CA THR A 143 -2.02 0.28 -1.18
C THR A 143 -1.54 -1.13 -1.52
N GLU A 144 -2.08 -2.16 -0.87
CA GLU A 144 -1.64 -3.55 -1.11
C GLU A 144 -1.96 -3.99 -2.54
N ARG A 145 -3.05 -3.49 -3.12
CA ARG A 145 -3.33 -3.77 -4.54
C ARG A 145 -2.28 -3.13 -5.46
N GLN A 146 -1.78 -1.93 -5.14
CA GLN A 146 -0.69 -1.31 -5.88
C GLN A 146 0.62 -2.10 -5.71
N ALA A 147 0.94 -2.54 -4.49
CA ALA A 147 2.11 -3.36 -4.20
C ALA A 147 2.10 -4.69 -4.98
N VAL A 148 0.99 -5.45 -4.93
CA VAL A 148 0.82 -6.68 -5.73
C VAL A 148 1.12 -6.44 -7.21
N LEU A 149 0.57 -5.37 -7.78
CA LEU A 149 0.77 -5.05 -9.21
C LEU A 149 2.21 -4.66 -9.50
N ALA A 150 2.85 -3.87 -8.63
CA ALA A 150 4.25 -3.48 -8.79
C ALA A 150 5.19 -4.68 -8.71
N TYR A 151 5.06 -5.52 -7.69
CA TYR A 151 5.89 -6.73 -7.54
C TYR A 151 5.69 -7.74 -8.67
N ASN A 152 4.50 -7.81 -9.27
CA ASN A 152 4.30 -8.61 -10.47
C ASN A 152 5.17 -8.13 -11.64
N GLN A 153 5.22 -6.82 -11.89
CA GLN A 153 6.01 -6.26 -12.98
C GLN A 153 7.51 -6.37 -12.72
N ILE A 154 7.95 -6.09 -11.50
CA ILE A 154 9.36 -6.22 -11.10
C ILE A 154 9.82 -7.67 -11.23
N SER A 155 9.04 -8.63 -10.70
CA SER A 155 9.39 -10.06 -10.80
C SER A 155 9.51 -10.52 -12.26
N ALA A 156 8.56 -10.12 -13.12
CA ALA A 156 8.62 -10.44 -14.53
C ALA A 156 9.85 -9.83 -15.21
N GLY A 157 10.09 -8.53 -15.00
CA GLY A 157 11.21 -7.82 -15.62
C GLY A 157 12.58 -8.30 -15.15
N LEU A 158 12.74 -8.67 -13.86
CA LEU A 158 13.97 -9.27 -13.36
C LEU A 158 14.24 -10.64 -13.99
N LYS A 159 13.20 -11.47 -14.14
CA LYS A 159 13.33 -12.77 -14.82
C LYS A 159 13.69 -12.63 -16.29
N GLU A 160 13.12 -11.65 -16.99
CA GLU A 160 13.50 -11.31 -18.37
C GLU A 160 14.97 -10.93 -18.49
N MET A 161 15.54 -10.30 -17.46
CA MET A 161 16.96 -9.92 -17.39
C MET A 161 17.88 -11.06 -16.95
N GLY A 162 17.33 -12.23 -16.60
CA GLY A 162 18.10 -13.35 -16.06
C GLY A 162 18.39 -13.27 -14.55
N GLU A 163 17.88 -12.25 -13.85
CA GLU A 163 18.11 -11.98 -12.43
C GLU A 163 17.24 -12.86 -11.53
N THR A 164 17.54 -14.15 -11.56
CA THR A 164 16.67 -15.19 -10.97
C THR A 164 16.75 -15.19 -9.45
N ALA A 165 17.93 -15.00 -8.86
CA ALA A 165 18.13 -15.01 -7.41
C ALA A 165 17.26 -13.96 -6.70
N ILE A 166 17.36 -12.70 -7.11
CA ILE A 166 16.57 -11.61 -6.52
C ILE A 166 15.08 -11.71 -6.88
N ALA A 167 14.73 -12.19 -8.08
CA ALA A 167 13.32 -12.39 -8.43
C ALA A 167 12.66 -13.49 -7.57
N GLU A 168 13.35 -14.60 -7.34
CA GLU A 168 12.80 -15.79 -6.68
C GLU A 168 12.90 -15.76 -5.16
N THR A 169 13.92 -15.13 -4.60
CA THR A 169 14.17 -15.15 -3.15
C THR A 169 13.83 -13.83 -2.46
N ILE A 170 13.74 -12.71 -3.19
CA ILE A 170 13.33 -11.41 -2.64
C ILE A 170 11.92 -11.05 -3.11
N VAL A 171 11.75 -10.84 -4.41
CA VAL A 171 10.51 -10.24 -4.93
C VAL A 171 9.32 -11.19 -4.83
N ASN A 172 9.48 -12.47 -5.19
CA ASN A 172 8.38 -13.42 -5.14
C ASN A 172 7.90 -13.74 -3.72
N PRO A 173 8.78 -13.92 -2.71
CA PRO A 173 8.35 -14.14 -1.34
C PRO A 173 7.60 -12.94 -0.76
N ILE A 174 8.07 -11.71 -1.00
CA ILE A 174 7.36 -10.48 -0.61
C ILE A 174 5.96 -10.46 -1.26
N LYS A 175 5.92 -10.62 -2.59
CA LYS A 175 4.68 -10.71 -3.38
C LYS A 175 3.68 -11.77 -2.88
N GLN A 176 4.12 -12.85 -2.23
CA GLN A 176 3.22 -13.88 -1.71
C GLN A 176 2.46 -13.42 -0.46
N GLN A 177 2.96 -12.43 0.26
CA GLN A 177 2.35 -11.91 1.50
C GLN A 177 1.28 -10.86 1.18
N GLU A 178 1.53 -9.99 0.20
CA GLU A 178 0.65 -8.88 -0.22
C GLU A 178 -0.83 -9.24 -0.43
N PRO A 179 -1.19 -10.37 -1.09
CA PRO A 179 -2.60 -10.71 -1.29
C PRO A 179 -3.31 -11.02 0.02
N GLY A 180 -2.56 -11.50 1.04
CA GLY A 180 -3.06 -11.72 2.39
C GLY A 180 -3.40 -10.42 3.09
N HIS A 181 -2.54 -9.41 3.00
CA HIS A 181 -2.81 -8.07 3.54
C HIS A 181 -3.99 -7.42 2.83
N PHE A 182 -4.00 -7.45 1.49
CA PHE A 182 -5.11 -6.97 0.69
C PHE A 182 -6.44 -7.60 1.10
N ALA A 183 -6.44 -8.93 1.30
CA ALA A 183 -7.63 -9.66 1.71
C ALA A 183 -8.15 -9.20 3.08
N PHE A 184 -7.27 -9.00 4.06
CA PHE A 184 -7.66 -8.44 5.37
C PHE A 184 -8.37 -7.10 5.20
N TYR A 185 -7.75 -6.14 4.51
CA TYR A 185 -8.31 -4.80 4.31
C TYR A 185 -9.65 -4.84 3.58
N ASN A 186 -9.73 -5.63 2.51
CA ASN A 186 -10.94 -5.77 1.72
C ASN A 186 -12.07 -6.42 2.52
N MET A 187 -11.79 -7.48 3.29
CA MET A 187 -12.77 -8.14 4.15
C MET A 187 -13.28 -7.21 5.25
N SER A 188 -12.37 -6.51 5.93
CA SER A 188 -12.71 -5.55 6.99
C SER A 188 -13.55 -4.38 6.48
N ALA A 189 -13.15 -3.75 5.36
CA ALA A 189 -13.97 -2.71 4.72
C ALA A 189 -15.34 -3.23 4.30
N SER A 190 -15.39 -4.43 3.71
CA SER A 190 -16.65 -5.05 3.27
C SER A 190 -17.56 -5.35 4.45
N ALA A 191 -17.03 -5.87 5.56
CA ALA A 191 -17.81 -6.16 6.77
C ALA A 191 -18.42 -4.87 7.34
N MET A 192 -17.66 -3.77 7.43
CA MET A 192 -18.18 -2.50 7.92
C MET A 192 -19.39 -1.98 7.12
N VAL A 193 -19.34 -2.13 5.79
CA VAL A 193 -20.42 -1.67 4.90
C VAL A 193 -21.60 -2.66 4.91
N ASN A 194 -21.33 -3.95 4.71
CA ASN A 194 -22.35 -4.98 4.52
C ASN A 194 -23.09 -5.33 5.81
N ASP A 195 -22.41 -5.28 6.96
CA ASP A 195 -23.00 -5.61 8.26
C ASP A 195 -23.70 -4.39 8.92
N GLY A 196 -23.81 -3.29 8.17
CA GLY A 196 -24.48 -2.06 8.58
C GLY A 196 -23.84 -1.41 9.80
N VAL A 197 -22.50 -1.46 9.90
CA VAL A 197 -21.77 -0.73 10.96
C VAL A 197 -21.91 0.77 10.73
N LEU A 198 -21.78 1.20 9.47
CA LEU A 198 -21.84 2.60 9.07
C LEU A 198 -23.27 3.05 8.73
N LYS A 199 -23.67 4.20 9.27
CA LYS A 199 -24.90 4.89 8.85
C LYS A 199 -24.74 5.52 7.46
N PRO A 200 -25.83 5.82 6.74
CA PRO A 200 -25.76 6.41 5.39
C PRO A 200 -24.95 7.72 5.33
N TRP A 201 -25.03 8.57 6.35
CA TRP A 201 -24.25 9.82 6.41
C TRP A 201 -22.76 9.56 6.62
N GLN A 202 -22.37 8.50 7.32
CA GLN A 202 -20.97 8.10 7.51
C GLN A 202 -20.38 7.60 6.19
N LEU A 203 -21.14 6.83 5.40
CA LEU A 203 -20.74 6.42 4.05
C LEU A 203 -20.65 7.61 3.08
N PHE A 204 -21.55 8.59 3.20
CA PHE A 204 -21.44 9.84 2.46
C PHE A 204 -20.16 10.61 2.84
N LEU A 205 -19.91 10.76 4.14
CA LEU A 205 -18.71 11.43 4.63
C LEU A 205 -17.43 10.71 4.17
N ALA A 206 -17.38 9.38 4.26
CA ALA A 206 -16.25 8.58 3.79
C ALA A 206 -15.98 8.79 2.29
N ARG A 207 -17.02 8.87 1.45
CA ARG A 207 -16.88 9.21 0.02
C ARG A 207 -16.24 10.58 -0.19
N VAL A 208 -16.76 11.60 0.50
CA VAL A 208 -16.26 12.98 0.36
C VAL A 208 -14.81 13.07 0.83
N LEU A 209 -14.48 12.45 1.98
CA LEU A 209 -13.12 12.40 2.48
C LEU A 209 -12.21 11.66 1.49
N ARG A 210 -12.60 10.49 1.01
CA ARG A 210 -11.81 9.69 0.07
C ARG A 210 -11.53 10.43 -1.23
N GLU A 211 -12.53 11.10 -1.80
CA GLU A 211 -12.35 11.89 -3.03
C GLU A 211 -11.33 13.03 -2.85
N ARG A 212 -11.25 13.62 -1.65
CA ARG A 212 -10.36 14.75 -1.34
C ARG A 212 -8.98 14.35 -0.83
N SER A 213 -8.86 13.18 -0.24
CA SER A 213 -7.65 12.72 0.44
C SER A 213 -6.98 11.53 -0.23
N TYR A 214 -7.51 11.02 -1.36
CA TYR A 214 -6.89 9.92 -2.09
C TYR A 214 -5.46 10.29 -2.51
N GLY A 215 -4.54 9.37 -2.23
CA GLY A 215 -3.16 9.42 -2.69
C GLY A 215 -2.71 8.02 -3.10
N LEU A 216 -1.73 7.96 -4.00
CA LEU A 216 -1.07 6.71 -4.35
C LEU A 216 -0.15 6.28 -3.21
N VAL A 217 0.17 4.98 -3.17
CA VAL A 217 1.05 4.39 -2.16
C VAL A 217 2.34 5.20 -2.03
N GLY A 218 2.76 5.51 -0.80
CA GLY A 218 4.03 6.19 -0.53
C GLY A 218 4.11 7.68 -0.85
N THR A 219 3.05 8.29 -1.40
CA THR A 219 3.09 9.70 -1.81
C THR A 219 2.97 10.68 -0.64
N ASN A 220 2.27 10.30 0.43
CA ASN A 220 2.12 11.05 1.68
C ASN A 220 1.72 12.54 1.50
N GLY A 221 1.01 12.85 0.41
CA GLY A 221 0.61 14.21 0.07
C GLY A 221 1.75 15.15 -0.36
N ARG A 222 2.97 14.65 -0.58
CA ARG A 222 4.13 15.45 -0.97
C ARG A 222 4.35 15.43 -2.50
N ALA A 223 4.74 16.57 -3.06
CA ALA A 223 4.89 16.71 -4.52
C ALA A 223 6.10 15.94 -5.09
N ASP A 224 7.20 15.87 -4.34
CA ASP A 224 8.39 15.10 -4.67
C ASP A 224 8.09 13.59 -4.69
N HIS A 225 7.39 13.07 -3.68
CA HIS A 225 7.00 11.65 -3.64
C HIS A 225 5.97 11.31 -4.72
N LYS A 226 5.05 12.24 -5.05
CA LYS A 226 4.13 12.08 -6.19
C LYS A 226 4.87 11.96 -7.52
N ALA A 227 5.89 12.78 -7.75
CA ALA A 227 6.72 12.69 -8.95
C ALA A 227 7.53 11.39 -8.97
N ALA A 228 8.09 10.97 -7.83
CA ALA A 228 8.74 9.66 -7.72
C ALA A 228 7.78 8.51 -8.06
N MET A 229 6.54 8.51 -7.54
CA MET A 229 5.53 7.53 -7.94
C MET A 229 5.22 7.57 -9.45
N GLY A 230 5.24 8.76 -10.07
CA GLY A 230 5.11 8.92 -11.52
C GLY A 230 6.20 8.20 -12.30
N ARG A 231 7.44 8.27 -11.82
CA ARG A 231 8.54 7.50 -12.39
C ARG A 231 8.37 6.00 -12.16
N VAL A 232 7.94 5.55 -10.99
CA VAL A 232 7.63 4.13 -10.78
C VAL A 232 6.59 3.65 -11.80
N ALA A 233 5.59 4.48 -12.11
CA ALA A 233 4.61 4.14 -13.13
C ALA A 233 5.23 4.00 -14.53
N GLU A 234 6.22 4.81 -14.88
CA GLU A 234 6.95 4.71 -16.16
C GLU A 234 7.93 3.53 -16.18
N ASP A 235 8.75 3.36 -15.14
CA ASP A 235 9.72 2.26 -14.99
C ASP A 235 9.03 0.88 -15.10
N LEU A 236 7.79 0.77 -14.59
CA LEU A 236 6.97 -0.45 -14.62
C LEU A 236 6.01 -0.55 -15.81
N GLY A 237 6.01 0.44 -16.72
CA GLY A 237 5.13 0.49 -17.89
C GLY A 237 3.64 0.64 -17.58
N ILE A 238 3.29 1.08 -16.36
CA ILE A 238 1.91 1.32 -15.92
C ILE A 238 1.31 2.50 -16.69
N ASP A 239 2.13 3.48 -17.07
CA ASP A 239 1.72 4.67 -17.83
C ASP A 239 1.14 4.35 -19.22
N THR A 240 1.40 3.14 -19.74
CA THR A 240 0.83 2.65 -21.01
C THR A 240 -0.67 2.32 -20.92
N ASP A 241 -1.20 1.98 -19.74
CA ASP A 241 -2.63 1.74 -19.48
C ASP A 241 -3.03 2.17 -18.05
N LEU A 242 -3.02 3.49 -17.83
CA LEU A 242 -3.43 4.07 -16.55
C LEU A 242 -4.89 3.75 -16.18
N GLU A 243 -5.79 3.58 -17.16
CA GLU A 243 -7.19 3.27 -16.89
C GLU A 243 -7.37 1.82 -16.44
N GLY A 244 -6.65 0.88 -17.05
CA GLY A 244 -6.57 -0.51 -16.59
C GLY A 244 -6.04 -0.61 -15.16
N TYR A 245 -4.95 0.10 -14.87
CA TYR A 245 -4.40 0.14 -13.52
C TYR A 245 -5.37 0.76 -12.51
N ALA A 246 -5.98 1.91 -12.85
CA ALA A 246 -7.01 2.55 -12.03
C ALA A 246 -8.20 1.64 -11.74
N ARG A 247 -8.61 0.83 -12.71
CA ARG A 247 -9.69 -0.15 -12.57
C ARG A 247 -9.36 -1.24 -11.58
N GLU A 248 -8.13 -1.75 -11.60
CA GLU A 248 -7.70 -2.81 -10.69
C GLU A 248 -7.59 -2.33 -9.25
N ILE A 249 -7.03 -1.14 -9.01
CA ILE A 249 -6.89 -0.58 -7.65
C ILE A 249 -8.22 -0.02 -7.13
N GLY A 250 -9.08 0.49 -8.01
CA GLY A 250 -10.36 1.11 -7.64
C GLY A 250 -11.53 0.15 -7.41
N ARG A 251 -11.38 -1.14 -7.70
CA ARG A 251 -12.49 -2.13 -7.67
C ARG A 251 -13.16 -2.22 -6.30
N VAL A 252 -12.39 -2.20 -5.20
CA VAL A 252 -12.93 -2.27 -3.84
C VAL A 252 -13.76 -1.04 -3.52
N GLU A 253 -13.23 0.15 -3.78
CA GLU A 253 -13.91 1.41 -3.52
C GLU A 253 -15.14 1.61 -4.40
N GLN A 254 -15.07 1.23 -5.67
CA GLN A 254 -16.21 1.24 -6.58
C GLN A 254 -17.36 0.40 -6.00
N ARG A 255 -17.06 -0.83 -5.58
CA ARG A 255 -18.04 -1.77 -5.04
C ARG A 255 -18.62 -1.32 -3.71
N LEU A 256 -17.82 -0.75 -2.82
CA LEU A 256 -18.25 -0.43 -1.45
C LEU A 256 -18.87 0.97 -1.32
N LEU A 257 -18.29 1.97 -1.99
CA LEU A 257 -18.73 3.37 -1.86
C LEU A 257 -19.65 3.80 -3.00
N TRP A 258 -19.48 3.23 -4.19
CA TRP A 258 -20.11 3.72 -5.43
C TRP A 258 -21.04 2.70 -6.10
N ALA A 259 -21.46 1.63 -5.40
CA ALA A 259 -22.38 0.62 -5.93
C ALA A 259 -23.69 1.19 -6.51
N HIS A 260 -24.13 2.35 -6.02
CA HIS A 260 -25.32 3.04 -6.51
C HIS A 260 -25.14 3.72 -7.88
N ARG A 261 -23.90 3.89 -8.36
CA ARG A 261 -23.59 4.51 -9.65
C ARG A 261 -23.36 3.44 -10.72
N GLN A 262 -24.42 3.15 -11.47
CA GLN A 262 -24.37 2.25 -12.62
C GLN A 262 -23.36 2.75 -13.66
N GLY A 263 -22.60 1.82 -14.25
CA GLY A 263 -21.66 2.11 -15.33
C GLY A 263 -20.35 2.79 -14.90
N MET A 264 -20.13 3.07 -13.61
CA MET A 264 -18.84 3.58 -13.12
C MET A 264 -17.83 2.43 -12.98
N PRO A 265 -16.75 2.38 -13.79
CA PRO A 265 -15.77 1.28 -13.73
C PRO A 265 -14.87 1.38 -12.49
N PHE A 266 -14.53 2.60 -12.06
CA PHE A 266 -13.75 2.92 -10.87
C PHE A 266 -13.96 4.40 -10.48
N PRO A 267 -13.60 4.81 -9.25
CA PRO A 267 -13.72 6.20 -8.82
C PRO A 267 -12.76 7.14 -9.59
N PRO A 268 -13.23 8.28 -10.16
CA PRO A 268 -12.40 9.14 -11.02
C PRO A 268 -11.15 9.74 -10.36
N TYR A 269 -11.16 9.95 -9.05
CA TYR A 269 -10.02 10.51 -8.32
C TYR A 269 -8.78 9.63 -8.35
N ILE A 270 -8.95 8.32 -8.60
CA ILE A 270 -7.85 7.36 -8.70
C ILE A 270 -7.04 7.62 -9.98
N LEU A 271 -7.73 7.66 -11.12
CA LEU A 271 -7.10 7.97 -12.40
C LEU A 271 -6.50 9.37 -12.42
N ARG A 272 -7.19 10.33 -11.79
CA ARG A 272 -6.65 11.69 -11.63
C ARG A 272 -5.32 11.66 -10.86
N ALA A 273 -5.23 10.94 -9.73
CA ALA A 273 -3.99 10.85 -8.96
C ALA A 273 -2.86 10.17 -9.75
N LEU A 274 -3.16 9.13 -10.55
CA LEU A 274 -2.19 8.49 -11.44
C LEU A 274 -1.67 9.45 -12.50
N ARG A 275 -2.56 10.16 -13.19
CA ARG A 275 -2.20 11.17 -14.20
C ARG A 275 -1.35 12.28 -13.58
N GLU A 276 -1.81 12.85 -12.47
CA GLU A 276 -1.06 13.88 -11.74
C GLU A 276 0.37 13.43 -11.39
N SER A 277 0.55 12.19 -10.93
CA SER A 277 1.88 11.67 -10.61
C SER A 277 2.78 11.55 -11.85
N VAL A 278 2.27 10.98 -12.95
CA VAL A 278 3.01 10.84 -14.21
C VAL A 278 3.32 12.19 -14.84
N ASP A 279 2.36 13.11 -14.85
CA ASP A 279 2.53 14.47 -15.39
C ASP A 279 3.58 15.23 -14.57
N LEU A 280 3.52 15.17 -13.23
CA LEU A 280 4.53 15.78 -12.36
C LEU A 280 5.94 15.23 -12.62
N TYR A 281 6.07 13.93 -12.88
CA TYR A 281 7.36 13.33 -13.25
C TYR A 281 7.87 13.88 -14.58
N ARG A 282 7.03 13.87 -15.62
CA ARG A 282 7.40 14.31 -16.97
C ARG A 282 7.70 15.80 -17.06
N GLU A 283 6.95 16.62 -16.33
CA GLU A 283 7.17 18.09 -16.29
C GLU A 283 8.47 18.47 -15.58
N ARG A 284 8.81 17.76 -14.49
CA ARG A 284 9.94 18.15 -13.63
C ARG A 284 11.23 17.42 -13.96
N GLY A 285 11.16 16.22 -14.55
CA GLY A 285 12.28 15.28 -14.54
C GLY A 285 12.82 15.08 -13.11
N PHE A 286 14.02 14.53 -12.95
CA PHE A 286 14.76 14.77 -11.71
C PHE A 286 15.36 16.18 -11.77
N GLY A 287 14.73 17.14 -11.10
CA GLY A 287 15.53 18.18 -10.47
C GLY A 287 16.46 17.50 -9.45
N PRO A 288 17.77 17.80 -9.42
CA PRO A 288 18.64 17.18 -8.44
C PRO A 288 18.06 17.41 -7.04
N ALA A 289 18.05 16.35 -6.22
CA ALA A 289 17.88 16.51 -4.79
C ALA A 289 18.94 17.52 -4.36
N THR A 290 18.52 18.71 -3.97
CA THR A 290 19.42 19.70 -3.39
C THR A 290 20.04 19.05 -2.16
N ALA A 291 21.37 18.93 -2.22
CA ALA A 291 22.23 18.47 -1.14
C ALA A 291 21.99 19.23 0.17
#